data_AF-A0A1I2QS20-F1
#
_entry.id   AF-A0A1I2QS20-F1
#
_cell.length_a   1.000
_cell.length_b   1.000
_cell.length_c   1.000
_cell.angle_alpha   90.00
_cell.angle_beta   90.00
_cell.angle_gamma   90.00
#
_symmetry.space_group_name_H-M   'P 1'
#
loop_
_entity.id
_entity.type
_entity.pdbx_description
1 polymer ?
#
loop_
_entity_poly.entity_id
_entity_poly.type
_entity_poly.pdbx_seq_one_letter_code
_entity_poly.pdbx_strand_id
1 'polypeptide(L)' 'MTKLLYKGTSFAGGLTNGKMYEVEDMNQFCVSVIDDSGEQHFYSKVNPCKFGSIGMKGVWSEVSK' A
#
# COMPACT_ATOMS: atom_id res chain seq x y z
N MET A 1 -5.67 -11.49 -7.70
CA MET A 1 -5.43 -10.51 -6.62
C MET A 1 -4.50 -11.14 -5.59
N THR A 2 -3.46 -10.41 -5.20
CA THR A 2 -2.46 -10.85 -4.22
C THR A 2 -2.71 -10.12 -2.90
N LYS A 3 -2.37 -10.73 -1.76
CA LYS A 3 -2.41 -10.04 -0.47
C LYS A 3 -1.02 -9.61 -0.07
N LEU A 4 -0.83 -8.30 0.11
CA LEU A 4 0.43 -7.72 0.57
C LEU A 4 0.23 -7.07 1.94
N LEU A 5 1.22 -7.25 2.81
CA LEU A 5 1.30 -6.58 4.10
C LEU A 5 1.95 -5.22 3.92
N TYR A 6 1.28 -4.16 4.35
CA TYR A 6 1.89 -2.84 4.42
C TYR A 6 2.75 -2.70 5.68
N LYS A 7 4.00 -2.26 5.52
CA LYS A 7 4.90 -1.88 6.62
C LYS A 7 5.38 -0.45 6.39
N GLY A 8 5.06 0.47 7.29
CA GLY A 8 5.39 1.88 7.13
C GLY A 8 4.65 2.78 8.10
N THR A 9 4.73 4.09 7.89
CA THR A 9 3.95 5.04 8.69
C THR A 9 2.47 4.95 8.30
N SER A 10 1.58 4.66 9.25
CA SER A 10 0.14 4.68 8.99
C SER A 10 -0.35 6.10 8.63
N PHE A 11 -1.36 6.20 7.77
CA PHE A 11 -2.00 7.48 7.46
C PHE A 11 -3.52 7.35 7.33
N ALA A 12 -4.21 8.39 7.80
CA ALA A 12 -5.68 8.43 7.86
C ALA A 12 -6.31 8.25 6.47
N GLY A 13 -7.28 7.33 6.39
CA GLY A 13 -7.97 7.01 5.14
C GLY A 13 -7.07 6.38 4.07
N GLY A 14 -5.97 5.74 4.47
CA GLY A 14 -5.00 5.16 3.55
C GLY A 14 -4.48 3.82 4.04
N LEU A 15 -3.15 3.67 4.14
CA LEU A 15 -2.53 2.43 4.56
C LEU A 15 -2.21 2.45 6.07
N THR A 16 -2.48 1.33 6.74
CA THR A 16 -2.21 1.10 8.16
C THR A 16 -1.10 0.08 8.32
N ASN A 17 -0.07 0.45 9.10
CA ASN A 17 1.06 -0.42 9.39
C ASN A 17 0.61 -1.79 9.94
N GLY A 18 1.09 -2.87 9.35
CA GLY A 18 0.75 -4.23 9.76
C GLY A 18 -0.58 -4.74 9.22
N LYS A 19 -1.31 -3.95 8.42
CA LYS A 19 -2.54 -4.41 7.76
C LYS A 19 -2.22 -5.05 6.40
N MET A 20 -2.96 -6.11 6.09
CA MET A 20 -2.94 -6.75 4.78
C MET A 20 -3.98 -6.11 3.88
N TYR A 21 -3.59 -5.91 2.63
CA TYR A 21 -4.44 -5.35 1.59
C TYR A 21 -4.50 -6.29 0.39
N GLU A 22 -5.67 -6.36 -0.22
CA GLU A 22 -5.81 -6.97 -1.55
C GLU A 22 -5.29 -5.99 -2.58
N VAL A 23 -4.36 -6.47 -3.40
CA VAL A 23 -3.69 -5.66 -4.41
C VAL A 23 -3.83 -6.30 -5.78
N GLU A 24 -3.90 -5.43 -6.79
CA GLU A 24 -3.81 -5.78 -8.20
C GLU A 24 -2.60 -5.10 -8.84
N ASP A 25 -1.81 -5.89 -9.55
CA ASP A 25 -0.67 -5.43 -10.32
C ASP A 25 -1.15 -4.63 -11.54
N MET A 26 -0.92 -3.32 -11.54
CA MET A 26 -1.31 -2.46 -12.65
C MET A 26 -0.19 -2.36 -13.70
N ASN A 27 1.04 -2.12 -13.24
CA ASN A 27 2.24 -2.00 -14.07
C ASN A 27 3.50 -2.21 -13.24
N GLN A 28 4.69 -2.03 -13.82
CA GLN A 28 5.96 -2.21 -13.12
C GLN A 28 6.23 -1.28 -11.92
N PHE A 29 5.46 -0.19 -11.77
CA PHE A 29 5.69 0.84 -10.75
C PHE A 29 4.65 0.86 -9.64
N CYS A 30 3.40 0.49 -9.95
CA CYS A 30 2.26 0.70 -9.05
C CYS A 30 1.37 -0.53 -8.91
N VAL A 31 0.72 -0.61 -7.77
CA VAL A 31 -0.38 -1.52 -7.47
C VAL A 31 -1.66 -0.74 -7.21
N SER A 32 -2.78 -1.32 -7.60
CA SER A 32 -4.11 -0.86 -7.21
C SER A 32 -4.50 -1.51 -5.89
N VAL A 33 -5.05 -0.73 -4.95
CA VAL A 33 -5.41 -1.15 -3.60
C VAL A 33 -6.72 -0.50 -3.18
N ILE A 34 -7.64 -1.27 -2.59
CA ILE A 34 -8.74 -0.68 -1.81
C ILE A 34 -8.22 -0.50 -0.38
N ASP A 35 -8.00 0.75 0.02
CA ASP A 35 -7.36 1.06 1.30
C ASP A 35 -8.38 1.35 2.42
N ASP A 36 -7.94 1.95 3.52
CA ASP A 36 -8.80 2.19 4.69
C ASP A 36 -9.88 3.26 4.46
N SER A 37 -9.83 4.01 3.36
CA SER A 37 -10.96 4.87 2.93
C SER A 37 -12.13 4.06 2.36
N GLY A 38 -11.90 2.83 1.91
CA GLY A 38 -12.85 2.04 1.13
C GLY A 38 -12.86 2.39 -0.36
N GLU A 39 -12.04 3.34 -0.80
CA GLU A 39 -11.88 3.72 -2.21
C GLU A 39 -10.67 3.02 -2.84
N GLN A 40 -10.68 2.92 -4.18
CA GLN A 40 -9.57 2.36 -4.94
C GLN A 40 -8.50 3.43 -5.18
N HIS A 41 -7.27 3.14 -4.76
CA HIS A 41 -6.12 4.01 -4.93
C HIS A 41 -4.93 3.27 -5.53
N PHE A 42 -4.01 4.03 -6.13
CA PHE A 42 -2.75 3.51 -6.65
C PHE A 42 -1.60 3.86 -5.72
N TYR A 43 -0.82 2.84 -5.37
CA TYR A 43 0.36 2.99 -4.54
C TYR A 43 1.61 2.51 -5.26
N SER A 44 2.73 3.16 -5.00
CA SER A 44 4.04 2.68 -5.47
C SER A 44 4.32 1.28 -4.92
N LYS A 45 4.90 0.42 -5.75
CA LYS A 45 5.43 -0.88 -5.33
C LYS A 45 6.67 -0.76 -4.45
N VAL A 46 7.43 0.32 -4.63
CA VAL A 46 8.74 0.49 -3.97
C VAL A 46 8.62 1.32 -2.71
N ASN A 47 7.79 2.37 -2.72
CA ASN A 47 7.59 3.25 -1.58
C ASN A 47 6.11 3.66 -1.43
N PRO A 48 5.22 2.75 -1.01
CA PRO A 48 3.84 3.12 -0.69
C PRO A 48 3.78 4.13 0.46
N CYS A 49 3.30 5.34 0.18
CA CYS A 49 3.08 6.39 1.17
C CYS A 49 2.00 7.37 0.70
N LYS A 50 1.57 8.26 1.60
CA LYS A 50 0.65 9.35 1.25
C LYS A 50 1.28 10.24 0.17
N PHE A 51 0.53 10.57 -0.87
CA PHE A 51 1.02 11.48 -1.91
C PHE A 51 1.41 12.84 -1.31
N GLY A 52 2.56 13.37 -1.73
CA GLY A 52 3.08 14.66 -1.24
C GLY A 52 3.64 14.66 0.19
N SER A 53 3.67 13.52 0.88
CA SER A 53 4.30 13.44 2.20
C SER A 53 5.82 13.31 2.09
N ILE A 54 6.53 14.32 2.57
CA ILE A 54 8.00 14.35 2.56
C ILE A 54 8.53 13.44 3.69
N GLY A 55 9.45 12.54 3.36
CA GLY A 55 10.15 11.69 4.34
C GLY A 55 9.36 10.47 4.82
N MET A 56 8.09 10.35 4.45
CA MET A 56 7.26 9.19 4.79
C MET A 56 7.64 7.99 3.90
N LYS A 57 7.81 6.82 4.52
CA LYS A 57 8.23 5.61 3.81
C LYS A 57 7.36 4.43 4.17
N GLY A 58 7.18 3.53 3.20
CA GLY A 58 6.56 2.25 3.40
C GLY A 58 7.14 1.21 2.45
N VAL A 59 6.87 -0.06 2.73
CA VAL A 59 7.21 -1.19 1.87
C VAL A 59 6.08 -2.21 1.91
N TRP A 60 5.93 -2.94 0.80
CA TRP A 60 5.09 -4.12 0.75
C TRP A 60 5.90 -5.35 1.18
N SER A 61 5.29 -6.27 1.92
CA SER A 61 5.83 -7.60 2.16
C SER A 61 4.83 -8.63 1.67
N GLU A 62 5.31 -9.59 0.89
CA GLU A 62 4.55 -10.80 0.63
C GLU A 62 4.39 -11.57 1.94
N VAL A 63 3.20 -12.11 2.17
CA VAL A 63 2.96 -13.00 3.30
C VAL A 63 3.04 -14.41 2.74
N SER A 64 4.18 -15.07 2.93
CA SER A 64 4.31 -16.50 2.64
C SER A 64 3.32 -17.27 3.51
N LYS A 65 2.58 -18.18 2.88
CA LYS A 65 1.57 -19.01 3.52
C LYS A 65 2.19 -20.05 4.46
#